data_AF-A0A7S0QMW1-F1
#
_entry.id   AF-A0A7S0QMW1-F1
#
_cell.length_a   1.000
_cell.length_b   1.000
_cell.length_c   1.000
_cell.angle_alpha   90.00
_cell.angle_beta   90.00
_cell.angle_gamma   90.00
#
_symmetry.space_group_name_H-M   'P 1'
#
loop_
_entity.id
_entity.type
_entity.pdbx_description
1 polymer ?
#
loop_
_entity_poly.entity_id
_entity_poly.type
_entity_poly.pdbx_seq_one_letter_code
_entity_poly.pdbx_strand_id
1 'polypeptide(L)'
;GLERHARTHLDTLLLGVFLGVSIPLVFYSVVVVIGDRDIHDSPRWPVGWVYFRMAFLVTWQLGLWALNLHLFEALRINHVLIFDLDPRSALRPNTAFLAAALCFLAVFLAFTLFLVNLSTLGDPGDPGGDSDAARALAELGPFAWAGGRSAFFWPDALVGGLAAAALLPLPLACWRTRRWLFRQLGRMAAVPLRPADWPLFFLADQLCSHVRTLHDLLLLACLAATGPRGEGAALWG
;
A
#
# COMPACT_ATOMS: atom_id res chain seq x y z
N GLY A 1 -22.92 -18.36 20.83
CA GLY A 1 -21.85 -19.37 20.76
C GLY A 1 -21.58 -19.82 19.33
N LEU A 2 -22.59 -20.34 18.65
CA LEU A 2 -22.52 -20.88 17.29
C LEU A 2 -22.12 -19.86 16.23
N GLU A 3 -22.75 -18.68 16.20
CA GLU A 3 -22.37 -17.63 15.22
C GLU A 3 -20.92 -17.18 15.33
N ARG A 4 -20.35 -17.18 16.55
CA ARG A 4 -18.97 -16.77 16.79
C ARG A 4 -18.00 -17.82 16.24
N HIS A 5 -18.32 -19.11 16.35
CA HIS A 5 -17.51 -20.18 15.75
C HIS A 5 -17.57 -20.13 14.24
N ALA A 6 -18.77 -19.99 13.66
CA ALA A 6 -18.95 -19.89 12.21
C ALA A 6 -18.14 -18.72 11.60
N ARG A 7 -18.17 -17.54 12.22
CA ARG A 7 -17.36 -16.39 11.77
C ARG A 7 -15.85 -16.67 11.79
N THR A 8 -15.33 -17.29 12.85
CA THR A 8 -13.91 -17.64 12.94
C THR A 8 -13.48 -18.60 11.81
N HIS A 9 -14.30 -19.61 11.49
CA HIS A 9 -13.99 -20.53 10.40
C HIS A 9 -14.04 -19.85 9.02
N LEU A 10 -15.00 -18.93 8.82
CA LEU A 10 -15.09 -18.13 7.60
C LEU A 10 -13.89 -17.18 7.46
N ASP A 11 -13.44 -16.54 8.53
CA ASP A 11 -12.28 -15.66 8.51
C ASP A 11 -11.02 -16.41 8.08
N THR A 12 -10.81 -17.63 8.61
CA THR A 12 -9.66 -18.48 8.22
C THR A 12 -9.78 -18.99 6.79
N LEU A 13 -10.98 -19.35 6.34
CA LEU A 13 -11.23 -19.74 4.95
C LEU A 13 -10.94 -18.59 3.99
N LEU A 14 -11.49 -17.40 4.26
CA LEU A 14 -11.30 -16.20 3.44
C LEU A 14 -9.83 -15.76 3.43
N LEU A 15 -9.13 -15.85 4.56
CA LEU A 15 -7.69 -15.64 4.64
C LEU A 15 -6.95 -16.58 3.67
N GLY A 16 -7.29 -17.87 3.68
CA GLY A 16 -6.72 -18.85 2.76
C GLY A 16 -7.03 -18.55 1.29
N VAL A 17 -8.26 -18.15 0.97
CA VAL A 17 -8.66 -17.78 -0.40
C VAL A 17 -7.91 -16.54 -0.88
N PHE A 18 -7.85 -15.46 -0.08
CA PHE A 18 -7.17 -14.24 -0.48
C PHE A 18 -5.67 -14.44 -0.66
N LEU A 19 -5.02 -15.17 0.25
CA LEU A 19 -3.63 -15.56 0.07
C LEU A 19 -3.46 -16.48 -1.15
N GLY A 20 -4.33 -17.47 -1.33
CA GLY A 20 -4.28 -18.41 -2.45
C GLY A 20 -4.40 -17.75 -3.82
N VAL A 21 -5.32 -16.79 -3.98
CA VAL A 21 -5.50 -16.02 -5.23
C VAL A 21 -4.33 -15.06 -5.48
N SER A 22 -3.69 -14.56 -4.41
CA SER A 22 -2.53 -13.67 -4.58
C SER A 22 -1.29 -14.38 -5.13
N ILE A 23 -1.10 -15.68 -4.86
CA ILE A 23 0.06 -16.46 -5.34
C ILE A 23 0.20 -16.46 -6.88
N PRO A 24 -0.82 -16.82 -7.67
CA PRO A 24 -0.69 -16.78 -9.14
C PRO A 24 -0.52 -15.35 -9.66
N LEU A 25 -1.09 -14.33 -8.99
CA LEU A 25 -0.87 -12.92 -9.37
C LEU A 25 0.58 -12.49 -9.17
N VAL A 26 1.19 -12.89 -8.04
CA VAL A 26 2.62 -12.68 -7.76
C VAL A 26 3.45 -13.37 -8.84
N PHE A 27 3.15 -14.64 -9.14
CA PHE A 27 3.89 -15.41 -10.13
C PHE A 27 3.80 -14.77 -11.53
N TYR A 28 2.60 -14.40 -11.97
CA TYR A 28 2.39 -13.71 -13.24
C TYR A 28 3.17 -12.40 -13.30
N SER A 29 3.08 -11.57 -12.24
CA SER A 29 3.78 -10.29 -12.17
C SER A 29 5.30 -10.45 -12.25
N VAL A 30 5.86 -11.47 -11.59
CA VAL A 30 7.30 -11.76 -11.63
C VAL A 30 7.73 -12.22 -13.03
N VAL A 31 6.97 -13.11 -13.67
CA VAL A 31 7.25 -13.59 -15.03
C VAL A 31 7.25 -12.44 -16.02
N VAL A 32 6.27 -11.54 -15.95
CA VAL A 32 6.16 -10.38 -16.84
C VAL A 32 7.32 -9.41 -16.63
N VAL A 33 7.62 -9.05 -15.37
CA VAL A 33 8.72 -8.12 -15.06
C VAL A 33 10.07 -8.67 -15.51
N ILE A 34 10.33 -9.98 -15.38
CA ILE A 34 11.61 -10.58 -15.79
C ILE A 34 11.68 -10.80 -17.31
N GLY A 35 10.55 -11.17 -17.92
CA GLY A 35 10.50 -11.64 -19.31
C GLY A 35 10.36 -10.55 -20.35
N ASP A 36 9.76 -9.41 -20.00
CA ASP A 36 9.43 -8.33 -20.95
C ASP A 36 10.36 -7.13 -20.78
N ARG A 37 11.26 -6.94 -21.75
CA ARG A 37 12.23 -5.84 -21.73
C ARG A 37 11.59 -4.50 -22.07
N ASP A 38 10.50 -4.50 -22.84
CA ASP A 38 9.83 -3.28 -23.28
C ASP A 38 9.20 -2.55 -22.08
N ILE A 39 8.84 -3.30 -21.03
CA ILE A 39 8.38 -2.74 -19.75
C ILE A 39 9.47 -1.89 -19.09
N HIS A 40 10.71 -2.38 -19.07
CA HIS A 40 11.83 -1.68 -18.44
C HIS A 40 12.28 -0.45 -19.21
N ASP A 41 12.15 -0.48 -20.54
CA ASP A 41 12.48 0.65 -21.42
C ASP A 41 11.40 1.75 -21.36
N SER A 42 10.20 1.43 -20.89
CA SER A 42 9.13 2.41 -20.75
C SER A 42 9.47 3.50 -19.72
N PRO A 43 9.24 4.79 -20.03
CA PRO A 43 9.47 5.90 -19.09
C PRO A 43 8.52 5.87 -17.88
N ARG A 44 7.48 5.02 -17.92
CA ARG A 44 6.46 4.87 -16.86
C ARG A 44 6.89 3.89 -15.77
N TRP A 45 7.79 2.95 -16.08
CA TRP A 45 8.23 1.91 -15.17
C TRP A 45 8.85 2.43 -13.86
N PRO A 46 9.79 3.41 -13.87
CA PRO A 46 10.39 3.91 -12.63
C PRO A 46 9.36 4.51 -11.67
N VAL A 47 8.39 5.26 -12.20
CA VAL A 47 7.30 5.86 -11.41
C VAL A 47 6.37 4.79 -10.85
N GLY A 48 5.97 3.82 -11.67
CA GLY A 48 5.14 2.70 -11.23
C GLY A 48 5.83 1.85 -10.16
N TRP A 49 7.12 1.58 -10.31
CA TRP A 49 7.90 0.83 -9.33
C TRP A 49 7.91 1.50 -7.95
N VAL A 50 8.04 2.83 -7.89
CA VAL A 50 8.01 3.59 -6.63
C VAL A 50 6.65 3.48 -5.95
N TYR A 51 5.56 3.59 -6.71
CA TYR A 51 4.19 3.39 -6.25
C TYR A 51 3.99 2.03 -5.57
N PHE A 52 4.35 0.96 -6.30
CA PHE A 52 4.08 -0.38 -5.83
C PHE A 52 5.09 -0.84 -4.78
N ARG A 53 6.34 -0.39 -4.82
CA ARG A 53 7.34 -0.62 -3.76
C ARG A 53 6.81 -0.14 -2.42
N MET A 54 6.29 1.08 -2.37
CA MET A 54 5.66 1.65 -1.18
C MET A 54 4.50 0.77 -0.69
N ALA A 55 3.59 0.40 -1.58
CA ALA A 55 2.41 -0.41 -1.25
C ALA A 55 2.77 -1.84 -0.78
N PHE A 56 3.77 -2.47 -1.41
CA PHE A 56 4.27 -3.78 -1.02
C PHE A 56 4.89 -3.76 0.38
N LEU A 57 5.74 -2.76 0.67
CA LEU A 57 6.38 -2.62 1.98
C LEU A 57 5.36 -2.44 3.11
N VAL A 58 4.38 -1.55 2.91
CA VAL A 58 3.30 -1.33 3.89
C VAL A 58 2.49 -2.60 4.11
N THR A 59 2.17 -3.32 3.03
CA THR A 59 1.37 -4.54 3.13
C THR A 59 2.12 -5.67 3.81
N TRP A 60 3.41 -5.83 3.49
CA TRP A 60 4.27 -6.80 4.16
C TRP A 60 4.37 -6.51 5.66
N GLN A 61 4.49 -5.24 6.03
CA GLN A 61 4.48 -4.82 7.42
C GLN A 61 3.18 -5.16 8.15
N LEU A 62 2.02 -4.97 7.50
CA LEU A 62 0.74 -5.37 8.09
C LEU A 62 0.68 -6.88 8.37
N GLY A 63 1.26 -7.69 7.48
CA GLY A 63 1.41 -9.14 7.68
C GLY A 63 2.33 -9.48 8.85
N LEU A 64 3.50 -8.85 8.94
CA LEU A 64 4.42 -9.02 10.07
C LEU A 64 3.81 -8.55 11.39
N TRP A 65 3.01 -7.49 11.37
CA TRP A 65 2.27 -7.02 12.53
C TRP A 65 1.21 -8.04 12.98
N ALA A 66 0.47 -8.64 12.03
CA ALA A 66 -0.46 -9.71 12.34
C ALA A 66 0.25 -10.95 12.93
N LEU A 67 1.44 -11.28 12.42
CA LEU A 67 2.29 -12.34 12.96
C LEU A 67 2.76 -12.02 14.38
N ASN A 68 3.19 -10.79 14.65
CA ASN A 68 3.58 -10.36 16.00
C ASN A 68 2.42 -10.51 16.99
N LEU A 69 1.21 -10.09 16.62
CA LEU A 69 0.02 -10.27 17.47
C LEU A 69 -0.29 -11.75 17.73
N HIS A 70 -0.13 -12.61 16.72
CA HIS A 70 -0.32 -14.05 16.85
C HIS A 70 0.72 -14.69 17.77
N LEU A 71 2.00 -14.34 17.61
CA LEU A 71 3.08 -14.82 18.46
C LEU A 71 2.90 -14.37 19.91
N PHE A 72 2.48 -13.12 20.15
CA PHE A 72 2.18 -12.66 21.50
C PHE A 72 1.04 -13.45 22.13
N GLU A 73 -0.01 -13.77 21.38
CA GLU A 73 -1.09 -14.62 21.89
C GLU A 73 -0.62 -16.06 22.17
N ALA A 74 0.18 -16.64 21.27
CA ALA A 74 0.74 -17.99 21.41
C ALA A 74 1.68 -18.10 22.63
N LEU A 75 2.51 -17.09 22.85
CA LEU A 75 3.45 -17.01 23.97
C LEU A 75 2.82 -16.45 25.26
N ARG A 76 1.51 -16.20 25.28
CA ARG A 76 0.76 -15.64 26.42
C ARG A 76 1.29 -14.27 26.90
N ILE A 77 1.86 -13.49 25.99
CA ILE A 77 2.29 -12.11 26.23
C ILE A 77 1.07 -11.18 26.11
N ASN A 78 0.84 -10.34 27.12
CA ASN A 78 -0.31 -9.43 27.16
C ASN A 78 -0.12 -8.21 26.23
N HIS A 79 -0.33 -8.40 24.93
CA HIS A 79 -0.22 -7.33 23.92
C HIS A 79 -1.21 -6.16 24.16
N VAL A 80 -2.33 -6.40 24.86
CA VAL A 80 -3.30 -5.35 25.21
C VAL A 80 -2.68 -4.37 26.19
N LEU A 81 -1.97 -4.87 27.20
CA LEU A 81 -1.25 -4.04 28.17
C LEU A 81 -0.06 -3.34 27.52
N ILE A 82 0.71 -4.08 26.72
CA ILE A 82 1.91 -3.57 26.04
C ILE A 82 1.59 -2.36 25.16
N PHE A 83 0.52 -2.43 24.36
CA PHE A 83 0.12 -1.36 23.45
C PHE A 83 -0.90 -0.38 24.04
N ASP A 84 -1.22 -0.50 25.34
CA ASP A 84 -2.26 0.29 26.01
C ASP A 84 -3.57 0.32 25.18
N LEU A 85 -3.99 -0.87 24.72
CA LEU A 85 -5.21 -1.06 23.93
C LEU A 85 -6.40 -1.25 24.86
N ASP A 86 -7.57 -0.76 24.45
CA ASP A 86 -8.81 -1.07 25.15
C ASP A 86 -9.17 -2.56 24.93
N PRO A 87 -9.28 -3.40 25.97
CA PRO A 87 -9.56 -4.84 25.86
C PRO A 87 -10.87 -5.14 25.13
N ARG A 88 -11.82 -4.19 25.10
CA ARG A 88 -13.09 -4.36 24.39
C ARG A 88 -12.98 -4.15 22.89
N SER A 89 -11.89 -3.54 22.42
CA SER A 89 -11.64 -3.24 21.01
C SER A 89 -10.27 -3.68 20.51
N ALA A 90 -9.55 -4.48 21.30
CA ALA A 90 -8.25 -5.02 20.92
C ALA A 90 -8.38 -5.80 19.60
N LEU A 91 -7.46 -5.51 18.67
CA LEU A 91 -7.42 -6.15 17.37
C LEU A 91 -7.09 -7.62 17.55
N ARG A 92 -7.92 -8.51 16.99
CA ARG A 92 -7.66 -9.96 17.03
C ARG A 92 -6.65 -10.33 15.94
N PRO A 93 -5.75 -11.32 16.18
CA PRO A 93 -4.79 -11.73 15.15
C PRO A 93 -5.46 -12.19 13.86
N ASN A 94 -6.55 -12.96 13.93
CA ASN A 94 -7.26 -13.43 12.72
C ASN A 94 -7.79 -12.27 11.86
N THR A 95 -8.34 -11.23 12.50
CA THR A 95 -8.81 -10.03 11.78
C THR A 95 -7.66 -9.22 11.20
N ALA A 96 -6.50 -9.20 11.88
CA ALA A 96 -5.29 -8.56 11.37
C ALA A 96 -4.74 -9.28 10.14
N PHE A 97 -4.65 -10.62 10.18
CA PHE A 97 -4.25 -11.44 9.05
C PHE A 97 -5.19 -11.31 7.86
N LEU A 98 -6.50 -11.33 8.09
CA LEU A 98 -7.49 -11.15 7.03
C LEU A 98 -7.35 -9.78 6.35
N ALA A 99 -7.17 -8.71 7.14
CA ALA A 99 -6.95 -7.38 6.61
C ALA A 99 -5.64 -7.27 5.81
N ALA A 100 -4.56 -7.88 6.31
CA ALA A 100 -3.27 -7.94 5.60
C ALA A 100 -3.39 -8.70 4.27
N ALA A 101 -4.05 -9.86 4.27
CA ALA A 101 -4.27 -10.67 3.07
C ALA A 101 -5.14 -9.97 2.02
N LEU A 102 -6.17 -9.24 2.45
CA LEU A 102 -7.00 -8.43 1.56
C LEU A 102 -6.19 -7.27 0.94
N CYS A 103 -5.35 -6.59 1.73
CA CYS A 103 -4.44 -5.57 1.20
C CYS A 103 -3.45 -6.19 0.21
N PHE A 104 -2.88 -7.35 0.52
CA PHE A 104 -1.94 -8.07 -0.34
C PHE A 104 -2.57 -8.44 -1.68
N LEU A 105 -3.78 -9.01 -1.65
CA LEU A 105 -4.53 -9.27 -2.87
C LEU A 105 -4.79 -7.99 -3.67
N ALA A 106 -5.24 -6.90 -3.03
CA ALA A 106 -5.53 -5.65 -3.71
C ALA A 106 -4.29 -5.03 -4.37
N VAL A 107 -3.14 -5.03 -3.69
CA VAL A 107 -1.88 -4.49 -4.21
C VAL A 107 -1.40 -5.32 -5.41
N PHE A 108 -1.37 -6.66 -5.31
CA PHE A 108 -0.92 -7.52 -6.41
C PHE A 108 -1.89 -7.53 -7.59
N LEU A 109 -3.19 -7.38 -7.35
CA LEU A 109 -4.18 -7.19 -8.40
C LEU A 109 -3.92 -5.87 -9.14
N ALA A 110 -3.78 -4.76 -8.41
CA ALA A 110 -3.48 -3.45 -9.01
C ALA A 110 -2.14 -3.44 -9.76
N PHE A 111 -1.13 -4.15 -9.25
CA PHE A 111 0.17 -4.28 -9.92
C PHE A 111 0.06 -5.09 -11.21
N THR A 112 -0.62 -6.23 -11.18
CA THR A 112 -0.90 -7.03 -12.38
C THR A 112 -1.64 -6.20 -13.43
N LEU A 113 -2.66 -5.45 -13.03
CA LEU A 113 -3.43 -4.60 -13.94
C LEU A 113 -2.59 -3.44 -14.50
N PHE A 114 -1.68 -2.88 -13.71
CA PHE A 114 -0.70 -1.90 -14.18
C PHE A 114 0.24 -2.49 -15.24
N LEU A 115 0.81 -3.67 -14.99
CA LEU A 115 1.69 -4.34 -15.96
C LEU A 115 0.97 -4.68 -17.27
N VAL A 116 -0.27 -5.18 -17.19
CA VAL A 116 -1.11 -5.43 -18.38
C VAL A 116 -1.43 -4.13 -19.11
N ASN A 117 -1.62 -3.03 -18.37
CA ASN A 117 -1.87 -1.73 -18.99
C ASN A 117 -0.60 -1.19 -19.69
N LEU A 118 0.58 -1.39 -19.11
CA LEU A 118 1.86 -1.05 -19.73
C LEU A 118 2.09 -1.83 -21.04
N SER A 119 1.74 -3.12 -21.08
CA SER A 119 1.95 -3.95 -22.28
C SER A 119 0.89 -3.74 -23.37
N THR A 120 -0.29 -3.21 -23.02
CA THR A 120 -1.39 -2.97 -23.97
C THR A 120 -1.44 -1.54 -24.51
N LEU A 121 -1.01 -0.54 -23.72
CA LEU A 121 -0.75 0.80 -24.24
C LEU A 121 0.62 0.81 -24.91
N GLY A 122 0.64 0.46 -26.19
CA GLY A 122 1.82 0.60 -27.06
C GLY A 122 2.43 2.01 -26.97
N ASP A 123 3.73 2.09 -27.27
CA ASP A 123 4.51 3.31 -27.18
C ASP A 123 3.87 4.45 -27.98
N PRO A 124 3.84 5.70 -27.47
CA PRO A 124 3.27 6.85 -28.17
C PRO A 124 4.12 7.34 -29.37
N GLY A 125 4.90 6.46 -30.00
CA GLY A 125 5.85 6.75 -31.07
C GLY A 125 5.49 6.11 -32.41
N ASP A 126 4.43 6.58 -33.07
CA ASP A 126 4.28 6.50 -34.53
C ASP A 126 4.47 7.93 -35.09
N PRO A 127 5.49 8.20 -35.93
CA PRO A 127 5.89 9.56 -36.28
C PRO A 127 5.06 10.07 -37.46
N GLY A 128 4.00 10.83 -37.17
CA GLY A 128 3.17 11.45 -38.20
C GLY A 128 2.25 12.55 -37.67
N GLY A 129 2.83 13.67 -37.20
CA GLY A 129 2.07 14.89 -36.89
C GLY A 129 2.61 15.66 -35.69
N ASP A 130 3.51 16.59 -35.97
CA ASP A 130 4.27 17.37 -34.99
C ASP A 130 3.39 18.20 -34.01
N SER A 131 3.77 18.13 -32.73
CA SER A 131 3.79 19.21 -31.72
C SER A 131 2.62 19.48 -30.75
N ASP A 132 1.41 18.92 -30.93
CA ASP A 132 0.30 19.11 -29.96
C ASP A 132 -0.18 17.83 -29.24
N ALA A 133 -0.11 16.66 -29.89
CA ALA A 133 -0.45 15.35 -29.29
C ALA A 133 0.61 14.86 -28.28
N ALA A 134 1.89 15.18 -28.52
CA ALA A 134 2.99 14.99 -27.57
C ALA A 134 2.85 15.86 -26.28
N ARG A 135 1.96 16.86 -26.28
CA ARG A 135 1.63 17.76 -25.16
C ARG A 135 0.33 17.41 -24.46
N ALA A 136 -0.59 16.71 -25.12
CA ALA A 136 -1.84 16.23 -24.53
C ALA A 136 -1.64 14.89 -23.82
N LEU A 137 -0.98 13.88 -24.41
CA LEU A 137 -0.73 12.54 -23.82
C LEU A 137 0.51 12.42 -22.90
N ALA A 138 1.05 13.58 -22.51
CA ALA A 138 1.65 13.76 -21.20
C ALA A 138 0.58 13.89 -20.08
N GLU A 139 -0.71 13.81 -20.43
CA GLU A 139 -1.80 13.15 -19.71
C GLU A 139 -1.33 11.76 -19.24
N LEU A 140 -1.24 11.45 -17.96
CA LEU A 140 -1.74 12.08 -16.76
C LEU A 140 -0.69 11.73 -15.70
N GLY A 141 -0.03 12.73 -15.11
CA GLY A 141 0.79 12.49 -13.92
C GLY A 141 -0.03 11.73 -12.87
N PRO A 142 0.62 11.10 -11.87
CA PRO A 142 -0.11 10.48 -10.78
C PRO A 142 -1.25 11.39 -10.30
N PHE A 143 -2.44 10.81 -10.14
CA PHE A 143 -3.70 11.46 -9.72
C PHE A 143 -4.48 12.26 -10.76
N ALA A 144 -4.04 12.35 -12.02
CA ALA A 144 -4.85 13.04 -13.03
C ALA A 144 -5.89 12.05 -13.64
N TRP A 145 -7.14 12.16 -13.19
CA TRP A 145 -8.23 11.21 -13.46
C TRP A 145 -9.14 11.60 -14.66
N ALA A 146 -8.73 12.55 -15.49
CA ALA A 146 -9.57 13.02 -16.60
C ALA A 146 -9.60 11.98 -17.74
N GLY A 147 -10.65 11.15 -17.81
CA GLY A 147 -10.99 10.39 -19.02
C GLY A 147 -10.74 8.87 -18.99
N GLY A 148 -10.31 8.28 -17.88
CA GLY A 148 -10.34 6.82 -17.69
C GLY A 148 -9.34 5.99 -18.51
N ARG A 149 -8.31 6.62 -19.10
CA ARG A 149 -7.25 5.93 -19.87
C ARG A 149 -5.83 6.31 -19.42
N SER A 150 -5.59 6.45 -18.12
CA SER A 150 -4.23 6.65 -17.59
C SER A 150 -3.61 5.32 -17.18
N ALA A 151 -2.32 5.13 -17.50
CA ALA A 151 -1.58 3.95 -17.05
C ALA A 151 -1.48 3.87 -15.52
N PHE A 152 -1.60 5.02 -14.84
CA PHE A 152 -1.57 5.13 -13.39
C PHE A 152 -2.95 5.03 -12.72
N PHE A 153 -4.03 4.78 -13.48
CA PHE A 153 -5.37 4.64 -12.91
C PHE A 153 -5.44 3.59 -11.78
N TRP A 154 -4.87 2.40 -12.00
CA TRP A 154 -4.87 1.33 -10.99
C TRP A 154 -4.02 1.64 -9.75
N PRO A 155 -2.77 2.13 -9.89
CA PRO A 155 -2.00 2.67 -8.77
C PRO A 155 -2.74 3.76 -7.97
N ASP A 156 -3.35 4.73 -8.66
CA ASP A 156 -4.04 5.84 -8.00
C ASP A 156 -5.33 5.40 -7.33
N ALA A 157 -6.09 4.50 -7.95
CA ALA A 157 -7.27 3.89 -7.34
C ALA A 157 -6.90 3.08 -6.09
N LEU A 158 -5.77 2.37 -6.10
CA LEU A 158 -5.24 1.65 -4.95
C LEU A 158 -4.86 2.64 -3.82
N VAL A 159 -4.03 3.64 -4.12
CA VAL A 159 -3.58 4.62 -3.11
C VAL A 159 -4.76 5.43 -2.58
N GLY A 160 -5.63 5.91 -3.46
CA GLY A 160 -6.86 6.61 -3.08
C GLY A 160 -7.81 5.73 -2.26
N GLY A 161 -7.98 4.46 -2.64
CA GLY A 161 -8.78 3.49 -1.90
C GLY A 161 -8.20 3.16 -0.51
N LEU A 162 -6.89 3.00 -0.40
CA LEU A 162 -6.20 2.76 0.87
C LEU A 162 -6.22 4.01 1.77
N ALA A 163 -6.02 5.20 1.21
CA ALA A 163 -6.12 6.46 1.94
C ALA A 163 -7.56 6.74 2.38
N ALA A 164 -8.54 6.50 1.51
CA ALA A 164 -9.96 6.58 1.84
C ALA A 164 -10.32 5.59 2.94
N ALA A 165 -9.86 4.34 2.86
CA ALA A 165 -10.02 3.38 3.93
C ALA A 165 -9.36 3.90 5.22
N ALA A 166 -8.13 4.41 5.19
CA ALA A 166 -7.44 4.91 6.37
C ALA A 166 -8.13 6.13 7.02
N LEU A 167 -8.61 7.09 6.22
CA LEU A 167 -9.07 8.40 6.68
C LEU A 167 -10.59 8.50 6.87
N LEU A 168 -11.39 7.76 6.10
CA LEU A 168 -12.84 7.85 6.23
C LEU A 168 -13.31 7.14 7.52
N PRO A 169 -14.28 7.71 8.24
CA PRO A 169 -14.92 7.10 9.40
C PRO A 169 -15.86 5.93 9.02
N LEU A 170 -15.56 5.24 7.92
CA LEU A 170 -16.30 4.07 7.50
C LEU A 170 -15.91 2.87 8.38
N PRO A 171 -16.86 1.99 8.77
CA PRO A 171 -16.59 0.80 9.57
C PRO A 171 -15.81 -0.30 8.80
N LEU A 172 -15.17 0.06 7.68
CA LEU A 172 -14.28 -0.83 6.93
C LEU A 172 -12.96 -0.94 7.70
N ALA A 173 -12.50 -2.14 8.03
CA ALA A 173 -11.19 -2.42 8.66
C ALA A 173 -10.90 -1.66 9.98
N CYS A 174 -11.77 -1.87 10.97
CA CYS A 174 -11.49 -1.61 12.39
C CYS A 174 -11.12 -0.15 12.72
N TRP A 175 -12.03 0.78 12.45
CA TRP A 175 -11.92 2.22 12.78
C TRP A 175 -11.30 2.53 14.16
N ARG A 176 -11.65 1.77 15.21
CA ARG A 176 -11.10 1.96 16.56
C ARG A 176 -9.58 1.78 16.61
N THR A 177 -9.07 0.79 15.89
CA THR A 177 -7.62 0.51 15.75
C THR A 177 -6.92 1.62 14.98
N ARG A 178 -7.52 2.13 13.90
CA ARG A 178 -6.97 3.27 13.15
C ARG A 178 -6.90 4.54 13.97
N ARG A 179 -7.96 4.85 14.72
CA ARG A 179 -7.98 6.01 15.61
C ARG A 179 -6.93 5.89 16.71
N TRP A 180 -6.66 4.69 17.21
CA TRP A 180 -5.52 4.44 18.12
C TRP A 180 -4.20 4.74 17.40
N LEU A 181 -3.98 4.21 16.19
CA LEU A 181 -2.76 4.45 15.42
C LEU A 181 -2.52 5.94 15.16
N PHE A 182 -3.52 6.69 14.67
CA PHE A 182 -3.38 8.14 14.44
C PHE A 182 -3.11 8.92 15.71
N ARG A 183 -3.71 8.53 16.85
CA ARG A 183 -3.38 9.15 18.14
C ARG A 183 -1.93 8.89 18.54
N GLN A 184 -1.41 7.68 18.33
CA GLN A 184 -0.01 7.36 18.65
C GLN A 184 0.95 8.10 17.71
N LEU A 185 0.65 8.19 16.41
CA LEU A 185 1.42 9.01 15.46
C LEU A 185 1.43 10.50 15.86
N GLY A 186 0.28 11.04 16.28
CA GLY A 186 0.20 12.41 16.79
C GLY A 186 0.98 12.62 18.10
N ARG A 187 0.98 11.63 19.00
CA ARG A 187 1.85 11.63 20.19
C ARG A 187 3.33 11.57 19.81
N MET A 188 3.67 10.86 18.73
CA MET A 188 5.04 10.75 18.24
C MET A 188 5.58 12.07 17.71
N ALA A 189 4.75 12.83 16.98
CA ALA A 189 5.10 14.19 16.57
C ALA A 189 5.37 15.12 17.78
N ALA A 190 4.78 14.83 18.94
CA ALA A 190 4.97 15.58 20.18
C ALA A 190 6.03 14.98 21.13
N VAL A 191 6.81 13.97 20.70
CA VAL A 191 7.92 13.38 21.47
C VAL A 191 8.91 14.40 22.02
N PRO A 192 9.37 15.43 21.28
CA PRO A 192 10.35 16.37 21.86
C PRO A 192 9.81 17.13 23.08
N LEU A 193 8.50 17.10 23.31
CA LEU A 193 7.81 17.82 24.38
C LEU A 193 7.25 16.90 25.48
N ARG A 194 7.38 15.58 25.35
CA ARG A 194 6.75 14.59 26.26
C ARG A 194 7.65 13.36 26.47
N PRO A 195 7.58 12.70 27.65
CA PRO A 195 8.27 11.44 27.85
C PRO A 195 7.76 10.37 26.87
N ALA A 196 8.67 9.52 26.40
CA ALA A 196 8.33 8.44 25.50
C ALA A 196 7.80 7.23 26.27
N ASP A 197 6.53 6.89 26.02
CA ASP A 197 5.93 5.66 26.54
C ASP A 197 6.35 4.45 25.68
N TRP A 198 6.22 3.24 26.24
CA TRP A 198 6.56 2.00 25.52
C TRP A 198 5.88 1.87 24.13
N PRO A 199 4.57 2.18 23.95
CA PRO A 199 3.94 2.09 22.63
C PRO A 199 4.58 3.02 21.60
N LEU A 200 5.14 4.14 22.06
CA LEU A 200 5.78 5.14 21.22
C LEU A 200 7.16 4.68 20.76
N PHE A 201 7.93 4.08 21.67
CA PHE A 201 9.20 3.45 21.35
C PHE A 201 9.01 2.33 20.32
N PHE A 202 8.04 1.46 20.54
CA PHE A 202 7.73 0.39 19.59
C PHE A 202 7.30 0.94 18.23
N LEU A 203 6.40 1.93 18.19
CA LEU A 203 5.95 2.53 16.93
C LEU A 203 7.09 3.23 16.18
N ALA A 204 8.02 3.86 16.92
CA ALA A 204 9.19 4.48 16.32
C ALA A 204 10.09 3.45 15.63
N ASP A 205 10.31 2.29 16.25
CA ASP A 205 11.03 1.18 15.63
C ASP A 205 10.36 0.71 14.32
N GLN A 206 9.03 0.57 14.31
CA GLN A 206 8.30 0.22 13.10
C GLN A 206 8.40 1.28 11.99
N LEU A 207 8.49 2.56 12.36
CA LEU A 207 8.68 3.66 11.41
C LEU A 207 10.10 3.73 10.86
N CYS A 208 11.11 3.29 11.62
CA CYS A 208 12.47 3.13 11.10
C CYS A 208 12.51 2.12 9.95
N SER A 209 11.71 1.06 9.98
CA SER A 209 11.56 0.13 8.84
C SER A 209 10.80 0.75 7.65
N HIS A 210 10.09 1.86 7.83
CA HIS A 210 9.33 2.58 6.79
C HIS A 210 10.05 3.80 6.23
N VAL A 211 11.32 4.04 6.56
CA VAL A 211 12.09 5.18 6.03
C VAL A 211 12.05 5.23 4.49
N ARG A 212 12.14 4.06 3.84
CA ARG A 212 12.04 3.96 2.37
C ARG A 212 10.65 4.33 1.86
N THR A 213 9.60 3.88 2.53
CA THR A 213 8.20 4.26 2.22
C THR A 213 7.98 5.76 2.35
N LEU A 214 8.54 6.40 3.38
CA LEU A 214 8.44 7.85 3.59
C LEU A 214 9.18 8.63 2.49
N HIS A 215 10.33 8.13 2.05
CA HIS A 215 11.07 8.71 0.94
C HIS A 215 10.29 8.59 -0.38
N ASP A 216 9.66 7.44 -0.64
CA ASP A 216 8.82 7.21 -1.81
C ASP A 216 7.60 8.14 -1.82
N LEU A 217 6.96 8.35 -0.65
CA LEU A 217 5.89 9.33 -0.50
C LEU A 217 6.34 10.75 -0.84
N LEU A 218 7.54 11.15 -0.38
CA LEU A 218 8.09 12.46 -0.70
C LEU A 218 8.36 12.60 -2.21
N LEU A 219 8.92 11.57 -2.84
CA LEU A 219 9.19 11.55 -4.29
C LEU A 219 7.89 11.67 -5.09
N LEU A 220 6.84 10.95 -4.71
CA LEU A 220 5.53 11.04 -5.36
C LEU A 220 4.86 12.39 -5.13
N ALA A 221 4.96 12.96 -3.93
CA ALA A 221 4.44 14.30 -3.63
C ALA A 221 5.15 15.38 -4.44
N CYS A 222 6.49 15.30 -4.56
CA CYS A 222 7.28 16.19 -5.40
C CYS A 222 6.85 16.07 -6.87
N LEU A 223 6.73 14.84 -7.39
CA LEU A 223 6.31 14.60 -8.77
C LEU A 223 4.91 15.17 -9.06
N ALA A 224 3.98 15.04 -8.11
CA ALA A 224 2.65 15.63 -8.22
C ALA A 224 2.68 17.17 -8.20
N ALA A 225 3.62 17.78 -7.46
CA ALA A 225 3.74 19.23 -7.33
C ALA A 225 4.48 19.90 -8.49
N THR A 226 5.56 19.30 -9.01
CA THR A 226 6.40 19.90 -10.07
C THR A 226 6.00 19.45 -11.48
N GLY A 227 5.20 18.38 -11.58
CA GLY A 227 4.88 17.73 -12.85
C GLY A 227 6.12 17.10 -13.50
N PRO A 228 5.94 16.40 -14.64
CA PRO A 228 7.04 15.70 -15.32
C PRO A 228 8.10 16.62 -15.97
N ARG A 229 7.99 17.96 -15.82
CA ARG A 229 8.84 18.95 -16.52
C ARG A 229 9.90 19.64 -15.67
N GLY A 230 9.91 19.47 -14.35
CA GLY A 230 10.88 20.15 -13.48
C GLY A 230 11.80 19.17 -12.78
N GLU A 231 13.04 19.06 -13.25
CA GLU A 231 14.25 18.48 -12.60
C GLU A 231 14.16 17.07 -11.96
N GLY A 232 12.97 16.49 -11.82
CA GLY A 232 12.72 15.22 -11.15
C GLY A 232 13.23 14.03 -11.94
N ALA A 233 13.33 14.13 -13.27
CA ALA A 233 13.96 13.11 -14.10
C ALA A 233 15.47 12.95 -13.79
N ALA A 234 16.14 14.00 -13.30
CA ALA A 234 17.55 13.93 -12.92
C ALA A 234 17.77 13.26 -11.55
N LEU A 235 16.73 13.07 -10.74
CA LEU A 235 16.80 12.39 -9.44
C LEU A 235 16.70 10.86 -9.55
N TRP A 236 16.38 10.33 -10.74
CA TRP A 236 16.22 8.89 -11.00
C TRP A 236 17.37 8.28 -11.83
N GLY A 237 18.40 9.07 -12.17
CA GLY A 237 19.62 8.63 -12.85
C GLY A 237 20.71 8.20 -11.89
#